data_AF-A0A5A7T8S7-F1
#
_entry.id   AF-A0A5A7T8S7-F1
#
_cell.length_a   1.000
_cell.length_b   1.000
_cell.length_c   1.000
_cell.angle_alpha   90.00
_cell.angle_beta   90.00
_cell.angle_gamma   90.00
#
_symmetry.space_group_name_H-M   'P 1'
#
loop_
_entity.id
_entity.type
_entity.pdbx_description
1 polymer ?
#
loop_
_entity_poly.entity_id
_entity_poly.type
_entity_poly.pdbx_seq_one_letter_code
_entity_poly.pdbx_strand_id
1 'polypeptide(L)'
;MLSKLLSKLSPHSPTIIDATASSSYSSSSPSNLRSKNDLSTALAEHNSAEAHLAQVENRLKNWSIPKLEANQVYKINTFNFSQQDVIVITEENVAMKDEFTAIKLLPEETLFKVRDRFKYLHIGCVQVALKPLFREGLNVPVYLALRDKRHLRFTPSLLGIVQSNLE
;
A
#
# COMPACT_ATOMS: atom_id res chain seq x y z
N MET A 1 10.93 -5.46 -31.23
CA MET A 1 10.84 -6.92 -31.01
C MET A 1 9.71 -7.24 -30.03
N LEU A 2 8.45 -7.07 -30.46
CA LEU A 2 7.25 -7.29 -29.63
C LEU A 2 6.13 -8.04 -30.37
N SER A 3 6.46 -8.78 -31.43
CA SER A 3 5.47 -9.42 -32.33
C SER A 3 5.43 -10.95 -32.25
N LYS A 4 5.79 -11.57 -31.11
CA LYS A 4 5.83 -13.05 -30.98
C LYS A 4 5.03 -13.64 -29.81
N LEU A 5 4.06 -12.92 -29.23
CA LEU A 5 3.27 -13.44 -28.10
C LEU A 5 1.74 -13.43 -28.30
N LEU A 6 1.25 -13.41 -29.55
CA LEU A 6 -0.18 -13.41 -29.87
C LEU A 6 -0.62 -14.55 -30.83
N SER A 7 0.05 -15.71 -30.81
CA SER A 7 -0.28 -16.85 -31.71
C SER A 7 -0.67 -18.15 -31.00
N LYS A 8 -1.19 -18.09 -29.77
CA LYS A 8 -1.59 -19.27 -28.99
C LYS A 8 -3.06 -19.26 -28.52
N LEU A 9 -3.95 -18.64 -29.27
CA LEU A 9 -5.40 -18.76 -29.08
C LEU A 9 -6.01 -19.45 -30.31
N SER A 10 -6.30 -20.75 -30.16
CA SER A 10 -7.05 -21.57 -31.12
C SER A 10 -8.54 -21.47 -30.83
N PRO A 11 -9.41 -21.17 -31.82
CA PRO A 11 -10.85 -21.28 -31.67
C PRO A 11 -11.32 -22.66 -32.17
N HIS A 12 -11.61 -23.58 -31.26
CA HIS A 12 -12.36 -24.79 -31.58
C HIS A 12 -13.85 -24.59 -31.26
N SER A 13 -14.63 -24.30 -32.29
CA SER A 13 -16.09 -24.44 -32.30
C SER A 13 -16.45 -25.93 -32.44
N PRO A 14 -17.34 -26.50 -31.61
CA PRO A 14 -17.83 -27.85 -31.83
C PRO A 14 -19.03 -27.85 -32.80
N THR A 15 -18.91 -28.68 -33.84
CA THR A 15 -19.94 -29.02 -34.81
C THR A 15 -21.04 -29.88 -34.17
N ILE A 16 -22.28 -29.53 -34.45
CA ILE A 16 -23.51 -30.25 -34.09
C ILE A 16 -23.58 -31.59 -34.83
N ILE A 17 -23.80 -32.68 -34.09
CA ILE A 17 -24.27 -33.96 -34.64
C ILE A 17 -25.35 -34.52 -33.73
N ASP A 18 -26.53 -34.64 -34.32
CA ASP A 18 -27.72 -35.30 -33.79
C ASP A 18 -27.56 -36.83 -33.93
N ALA A 19 -27.74 -37.57 -32.84
CA ALA A 19 -27.92 -39.02 -32.90
C ALA A 19 -28.73 -39.51 -31.71
N THR A 20 -30.01 -39.75 -31.98
CA THR A 20 -30.96 -40.46 -31.13
C THR A 20 -30.50 -41.90 -30.92
N ALA A 21 -30.19 -42.28 -29.67
CA ALA A 21 -30.16 -43.68 -29.25
C ALA A 21 -30.62 -43.76 -27.79
N SER A 22 -31.82 -44.29 -27.59
CA SER A 22 -32.40 -44.66 -26.31
C SER A 22 -31.70 -45.88 -25.73
N SER A 23 -31.25 -45.81 -24.47
CA SER A 23 -31.28 -46.97 -23.57
C SER A 23 -31.24 -46.56 -22.09
N SER A 24 -31.89 -47.41 -21.31
CA SER A 24 -32.48 -47.27 -19.98
C SER A 24 -31.53 -47.39 -18.77
N TYR A 25 -31.89 -46.63 -17.73
CA TYR A 25 -31.76 -46.89 -16.27
C TYR A 25 -30.39 -47.19 -15.63
N SER A 26 -29.90 -46.23 -14.84
CA SER A 26 -29.79 -46.39 -13.37
C SER A 26 -29.49 -45.04 -12.70
N SER A 27 -30.52 -44.45 -12.09
CA SER A 27 -30.38 -43.28 -11.23
C SER A 27 -29.99 -43.73 -9.81
N SER A 28 -28.70 -43.84 -9.54
CA SER A 28 -28.19 -43.83 -8.17
C SER A 28 -27.80 -42.40 -7.81
N SER A 29 -28.70 -41.68 -7.14
CA SER A 29 -28.38 -40.40 -6.50
C SER A 29 -27.56 -40.66 -5.23
N PRO A 30 -26.32 -40.15 -5.10
CA PRO A 30 -25.73 -39.91 -3.79
C PRO A 30 -26.20 -38.53 -3.32
N SER A 31 -27.34 -38.46 -2.64
CA SER A 31 -27.96 -37.20 -2.25
C SER A 31 -27.38 -36.61 -0.95
N ASN A 32 -26.97 -35.34 -1.05
CA ASN A 32 -27.04 -34.26 -0.06
C ASN A 32 -26.09 -34.19 1.15
N LEU A 33 -25.22 -35.15 1.43
CA LEU A 33 -24.28 -35.02 2.57
C LEU A 33 -22.97 -34.28 2.20
N ARG A 34 -22.45 -34.48 0.98
CA ARG A 34 -21.18 -33.89 0.54
C ARG A 34 -21.29 -32.37 0.30
N SER A 35 -22.37 -31.92 -0.35
CA SER A 35 -22.57 -30.48 -0.65
C SER A 35 -22.87 -29.64 0.59
N LYS A 36 -23.47 -30.22 1.64
CA LYS A 36 -23.80 -29.51 2.88
C LYS A 36 -22.56 -29.25 3.73
N ASN A 37 -21.61 -30.19 3.71
CA ASN A 37 -20.31 -30.03 4.31
C ASN A 37 -19.50 -28.96 3.57
N ASP A 38 -19.45 -29.02 2.23
CA ASP A 38 -18.74 -28.03 1.41
C ASP A 38 -19.29 -26.59 1.63
N LEU A 39 -20.61 -26.44 1.74
CA LEU A 39 -21.24 -25.14 2.02
C LEU A 39 -20.94 -24.64 3.45
N SER A 40 -20.98 -25.54 4.44
CA SER A 40 -20.65 -25.19 5.83
C SER A 40 -19.19 -24.80 6.01
N THR A 41 -18.29 -25.45 5.28
CA THR A 41 -16.86 -25.12 5.25
C THR A 41 -16.65 -23.77 4.58
N ALA A 42 -17.29 -23.50 3.43
CA ALA A 42 -17.22 -22.20 2.76
C ALA A 42 -17.76 -21.05 3.62
N LEU A 43 -18.85 -21.28 4.37
CA LEU A 43 -19.40 -20.31 5.33
C LEU A 43 -18.44 -20.04 6.49
N ALA A 44 -17.81 -21.08 7.03
CA ALA A 44 -16.82 -20.93 8.09
C ALA A 44 -15.57 -20.16 7.61
N GLU A 45 -15.09 -20.45 6.40
CA GLU A 45 -14.00 -19.73 5.75
C GLU A 45 -14.36 -18.25 5.52
N HIS A 46 -15.55 -17.97 5.01
CA HIS A 46 -16.04 -16.60 4.82
C HIS A 46 -16.08 -15.81 6.14
N ASN A 47 -16.66 -16.39 7.19
CA ASN A 47 -16.75 -15.75 8.50
C ASN A 47 -15.36 -15.52 9.11
N SER A 48 -14.42 -16.46 8.91
CA SER A 48 -13.03 -16.31 9.35
C SER A 48 -12.31 -15.20 8.60
N ALA A 49 -12.51 -15.09 7.28
CA ALA A 49 -11.94 -14.02 6.47
C ALA A 49 -12.49 -12.65 6.89
N GLU A 50 -13.80 -12.54 7.12
CA GLU A 50 -14.43 -11.30 7.58
C GLU A 50 -13.93 -10.87 8.96
N ALA A 51 -13.77 -11.82 9.89
CA ALA A 51 -13.18 -11.55 11.21
C ALA A 51 -11.73 -11.05 11.10
N HIS A 52 -10.94 -11.62 10.19
CA HIS A 52 -9.57 -11.17 9.92
C HIS A 52 -9.55 -9.73 9.36
N LEU A 53 -10.41 -9.42 8.39
CA LEU A 53 -10.52 -8.07 7.83
C LEU A 53 -10.94 -7.03 8.90
N ALA A 54 -11.87 -7.38 9.78
CA ALA A 54 -12.27 -6.53 10.90
C ALA A 54 -11.10 -6.27 11.87
N GLN A 55 -10.25 -7.28 12.11
CA GLN A 55 -9.05 -7.14 12.93
C GLN A 55 -8.03 -6.18 12.29
N VAL A 56 -7.79 -6.31 10.98
CA VAL A 56 -6.91 -5.41 10.22
C VAL A 56 -7.44 -3.98 10.25
N GLU A 57 -8.74 -3.78 10.00
CA GLU A 57 -9.37 -2.46 10.03
C GLU A 57 -9.22 -1.80 11.42
N ASN A 58 -9.42 -2.57 12.50
CA ASN A 58 -9.24 -2.06 13.86
C ASN A 58 -7.77 -1.68 14.15
N ARG A 59 -6.81 -2.50 13.70
CA ARG A 59 -5.38 -2.18 13.81
C ARG A 59 -5.02 -0.89 13.08
N LEU A 60 -5.50 -0.73 11.84
CA LEU A 60 -5.25 0.47 11.05
C LEU A 60 -5.91 1.72 11.66
N LYS A 61 -7.10 1.60 12.24
CA LYS A 61 -7.76 2.72 12.94
C LYS A 61 -6.97 3.20 14.15
N ASN A 62 -6.41 2.27 14.92
CA ASN A 62 -5.68 2.60 16.15
C ASN A 62 -4.18 2.90 15.92
N TRP A 63 -3.70 2.68 14.70
CA TRP A 63 -2.30 2.94 14.36
C TRP A 63 -2.03 4.43 14.17
N SER A 64 -0.93 4.91 14.74
CA SER A 64 -0.41 6.26 14.59
C SER A 64 1.11 6.21 14.41
N ILE A 65 1.68 7.24 13.77
CA ILE A 65 3.13 7.34 13.64
C ILE A 65 3.76 7.45 15.04
N PRO A 66 4.81 6.66 15.34
CA PRO A 66 5.47 6.72 16.65
C PRO A 66 5.97 8.14 16.94
N LYS A 67 5.60 8.68 18.11
CA LYS A 67 6.08 9.98 18.56
C LYS A 67 7.58 9.91 18.83
N LEU A 68 8.30 10.90 18.33
CA LEU A 68 9.73 11.03 18.52
C LEU A 68 10.02 12.28 19.34
N GLU A 69 10.56 12.06 20.55
CA GLU A 69 10.95 13.16 21.43
C GLU A 69 12.23 13.81 20.94
N ALA A 70 12.35 15.14 21.10
CA ALA A 70 13.48 15.92 20.59
C ALA A 70 14.84 15.44 21.14
N ASN A 71 14.86 14.92 22.37
CA ASN A 71 16.06 14.37 23.01
C ASN A 71 16.55 13.05 22.39
N GLN A 72 15.72 12.36 21.60
CA GLN A 72 16.12 11.17 20.85
C GLN A 72 16.79 11.56 19.54
N VAL A 73 16.37 12.67 18.94
CA VAL A 73 16.97 13.24 17.72
C VAL A 73 18.30 13.89 18.03
N TYR A 74 18.34 14.70 19.09
CA TYR A 74 19.56 15.36 19.54
C TYR A 74 19.96 14.82 20.91
N LYS A 75 21.13 14.17 20.98
CA LYS A 75 21.78 13.86 22.26
C LYS A 75 22.41 15.14 22.79
N ILE A 76 21.68 15.90 23.60
CA ILE A 76 22.13 17.22 24.01
C ILE A 76 22.86 17.15 25.33
N ASN A 77 24.10 17.64 25.34
CA ASN A 77 24.69 18.24 26.53
C ASN A 77 24.77 19.79 26.44
N THR A 78 24.54 20.46 25.29
CA THR A 78 24.88 21.91 25.16
C THR A 78 24.13 22.74 24.08
N PHE A 79 23.03 22.28 23.47
CA PHE A 79 22.28 23.12 22.50
C PHE A 79 21.17 23.88 23.22
N ASN A 80 21.35 25.20 23.31
CA ASN A 80 20.33 26.12 23.82
C ASN A 80 19.36 26.40 22.65
N PHE A 81 18.21 25.73 22.62
CA PHE A 81 17.19 25.84 21.56
C PHE A 81 16.42 27.16 21.62
N SER A 82 17.11 28.29 21.62
CA SER A 82 16.49 29.60 21.41
C SER A 82 16.00 29.81 19.96
N GLN A 83 15.74 28.72 19.21
CA GLN A 83 15.24 28.71 17.85
C GLN A 83 13.83 28.08 17.85
N GLN A 84 12.88 28.75 17.20
CA GLN A 84 11.50 28.26 17.09
C GLN A 84 11.47 26.90 16.40
N ASP A 85 11.16 25.85 17.16
CA ASP A 85 10.88 24.53 16.61
C ASP A 85 9.51 24.54 15.94
N VAL A 86 9.47 24.24 14.64
CA VAL A 86 8.23 24.10 13.87
C VAL A 86 8.09 22.64 13.47
N ILE A 87 7.08 21.96 14.04
CA ILE A 87 6.67 20.64 13.57
C ILE A 87 5.77 20.84 12.35
N VAL A 88 6.23 20.38 11.19
CA VAL A 88 5.42 20.36 9.96
C VAL A 88 4.96 18.92 9.74
N ILE A 89 3.65 18.73 9.76
CA ILE A 89 3.02 17.45 9.42
C ILE A 89 2.38 17.63 8.05
N THR A 90 2.70 16.73 7.12
CA THR A 90 2.08 16.67 5.80
C THR A 90 1.47 15.28 5.65
N GLU A 91 0.16 15.23 5.46
CA GLU A 91 -0.61 14.02 5.21
C GLU A 91 -1.23 14.14 3.81
N GLU A 92 -0.96 13.16 2.96
CA GLU A 92 -1.51 13.09 1.61
C GLU A 92 -2.05 11.68 1.34
N ASN A 93 -3.24 11.61 0.74
CA ASN A 93 -3.83 10.37 0.26
C ASN A 93 -3.42 10.17 -1.21
N VAL A 94 -2.59 9.17 -1.46
CA VAL A 94 -2.07 8.88 -2.81
C VAL A 94 -2.84 7.72 -3.43
N ALA A 95 -3.43 7.95 -4.60
CA ALA A 95 -4.00 6.87 -5.41
C ALA A 95 -2.89 6.15 -6.17
N MET A 96 -2.92 4.82 -6.23
CA MET A 96 -1.93 3.99 -6.93
C MET A 96 -2.10 3.97 -8.46
N LYS A 97 -2.39 5.12 -9.06
CA LYS A 97 -2.54 5.25 -10.52
C LYS A 97 -1.22 5.59 -11.20
N ASP A 98 -0.39 6.37 -10.53
CA ASP A 98 0.89 6.82 -11.04
C ASP A 98 2.01 5.87 -10.61
N GLU A 99 3.03 5.70 -11.45
CA GLU A 99 4.23 4.91 -11.09
C GLU A 99 5.02 5.56 -9.95
N PHE A 100 5.02 6.90 -9.89
CA PHE A 100 5.70 7.68 -8.85
C PHE A 100 4.88 8.90 -8.45
N THR A 101 4.74 9.11 -7.15
CA THR A 101 4.11 10.32 -6.59
C THR A 101 5.11 11.06 -5.71
N ALA A 102 5.17 12.38 -5.85
CA ALA A 102 6.06 13.24 -5.08
C ALA A 102 5.27 14.04 -4.05
N ILE A 103 5.58 13.83 -2.77
CA ILE A 103 5.00 14.56 -1.64
C ILE A 103 5.99 15.64 -1.20
N LYS A 104 5.54 16.89 -1.07
CA LYS A 104 6.39 17.98 -0.59
C LYS A 104 6.37 18.01 0.93
N LEU A 105 7.49 17.64 1.57
CA LEU A 105 7.63 17.68 3.04
C LEU A 105 7.42 19.06 3.66
N LEU A 106 7.76 20.11 2.91
CA LEU A 106 7.65 21.49 3.35
C LEU A 106 6.75 22.23 2.35
N PRO A 107 5.49 22.54 2.74
CA PRO A 107 4.61 23.36 1.91
C PRO A 107 5.24 24.72 1.61
N GLU A 108 5.04 25.22 0.40
CA GLU A 108 5.62 26.50 -0.05
C GLU A 108 5.13 27.67 0.82
N GLU A 109 3.89 27.60 1.32
CA GLU A 109 3.33 28.59 2.24
C GLU A 109 4.10 28.67 3.56
N THR A 110 4.49 27.51 4.11
CA THR A 110 5.27 27.43 5.34
C THR A 110 6.67 27.99 5.10
N LEU A 111 7.30 27.59 3.99
CA LEU A 111 8.63 28.10 3.59
C LEU A 111 8.62 29.62 3.40
N PHE A 112 7.59 30.18 2.78
CA PHE A 112 7.47 31.62 2.56
C PHE A 112 7.45 32.39 3.89
N LYS A 113 6.68 31.93 4.88
CA LYS A 113 6.57 32.58 6.21
C LYS A 113 7.85 32.53 7.06
N VAL A 114 8.74 31.58 6.79
CA VAL A 114 9.98 31.41 7.57
C VAL A 114 11.21 31.98 6.84
N ARG A 115 11.18 32.04 5.51
CA ARG A 115 12.31 32.50 4.67
C ARG A 115 12.77 33.90 5.04
N ASP A 116 11.83 34.80 5.33
CA ASP A 116 12.16 36.20 5.61
C ASP A 116 12.67 36.41 7.05
N ARG A 117 12.51 35.41 7.93
CA ARG A 117 12.93 35.46 9.35
C ARG A 117 14.24 34.71 9.62
N PHE A 118 14.54 33.67 8.84
CA PHE A 118 15.69 32.81 9.08
C PHE A 118 16.49 32.58 7.79
N LYS A 119 17.82 32.70 7.89
CA LYS A 119 18.74 32.48 6.75
C LYS A 119 18.96 31.00 6.43
N TYR A 120 18.80 30.14 7.42
CA TYR A 120 19.06 28.71 7.32
C TYR A 120 17.92 27.93 7.93
N LEU A 121 17.61 26.79 7.30
CA LEU A 121 16.70 25.79 7.81
C LEU A 121 17.51 24.55 8.19
N HIS A 122 17.37 24.11 9.43
CA HIS A 122 17.91 22.85 9.90
C HIS A 122 16.77 21.83 10.02
N ILE A 123 16.98 20.62 9.48
CA ILE A 123 16.03 19.51 9.59
C ILE A 123 16.73 18.42 10.40
N GLY A 124 16.33 18.27 11.66
CA GLY A 124 16.92 17.27 12.56
C GLY A 124 16.43 15.85 12.32
N CYS A 125 15.15 15.71 11.94
CA CYS A 125 14.53 14.43 11.70
C CYS A 125 13.44 14.54 10.62
N VAL A 126 13.32 13.50 9.82
CA VAL A 126 12.18 13.27 8.93
C VAL A 126 11.63 11.89 9.27
N GLN A 127 10.38 11.84 9.73
CA GLN A 127 9.66 10.58 9.91
C GLN A 127 8.66 10.42 8.78
N VAL A 128 8.64 9.24 8.18
CA VAL A 128 7.71 8.90 7.09
C VAL A 128 6.93 7.66 7.48
N ALA A 129 5.64 7.69 7.17
CA ALA A 129 4.66 6.68 7.50
C ALA A 129 3.81 6.39 6.26
N LEU A 130 3.64 5.12 5.93
CA LEU A 130 2.67 4.68 4.92
C LEU A 130 1.58 3.88 5.62
N LYS A 131 0.34 4.30 5.39
CA LYS A 131 -0.84 3.64 5.93
C LYS A 131 -1.70 3.16 4.76
N PRO A 132 -1.86 1.84 4.56
CA PRO A 132 -2.78 1.35 3.54
C PRO A 132 -4.21 1.75 3.91
N LEU A 133 -4.99 2.13 2.89
CA LEU A 133 -6.43 2.41 3.02
C LEU A 133 -7.30 1.22 2.57
N PHE A 134 -6.68 0.11 2.17
CA PHE A 134 -7.35 -1.10 1.69
C PHE A 134 -7.64 -2.06 2.85
N ARG A 135 -8.74 -2.81 2.76
CA ARG A 135 -9.15 -3.80 3.77
C ARG A 135 -8.38 -5.12 3.66
N GLU A 136 -8.12 -5.58 2.44
CA GLU A 136 -7.54 -6.91 2.17
C GLU A 136 -6.00 -6.95 2.27
N GLY A 137 -5.37 -5.86 2.69
CA GLY A 137 -3.92 -5.67 2.54
C GLY A 137 -3.54 -5.57 1.06
N LEU A 138 -2.32 -5.15 0.76
CA LEU A 138 -1.86 -5.09 -0.63
C LEU A 138 -0.40 -5.45 -0.69
N ASN A 139 -0.09 -6.74 -0.93
CA ASN A 139 1.28 -7.24 -1.02
C ASN A 139 2.00 -6.72 -2.28
N VAL A 140 2.36 -5.44 -2.23
CA VAL A 140 3.03 -4.70 -3.27
C VAL A 140 4.25 -4.04 -2.66
N PRO A 141 5.43 -4.18 -3.28
CA PRO A 141 6.62 -3.48 -2.83
C PRO A 141 6.43 -1.98 -3.05
N VAL A 142 6.68 -1.20 -2.00
CA VAL A 142 6.70 0.26 -2.04
C VAL A 142 8.11 0.76 -1.84
N TYR A 143 8.48 1.73 -2.64
CA TYR A 143 9.77 2.40 -2.60
C TYR A 143 9.57 3.88 -2.27
N LEU A 144 10.24 4.35 -1.22
CA LEU A 144 10.26 5.76 -0.81
C LEU A 144 11.67 6.30 -0.94
N ALA A 145 11.80 7.46 -1.58
CA ALA A 145 13.05 8.20 -1.67
C ALA A 145 12.87 9.58 -1.07
N LEU A 146 13.62 9.86 0.00
CA LEU A 146 13.77 11.22 0.52
C LEU A 146 14.76 11.96 -0.36
N ARG A 147 14.32 13.08 -0.95
CA ARG A 147 15.11 13.85 -1.91
C ARG A 147 15.18 15.34 -1.58
N ASP A 148 16.36 15.92 -1.77
CA ASP A 148 16.55 17.36 -1.83
C ASP A 148 16.21 17.88 -3.23
N LYS A 149 15.05 18.54 -3.34
CA LYS A 149 14.53 19.09 -4.59
C LYS A 149 15.42 20.16 -5.24
N ARG A 150 16.37 20.76 -4.50
CA ARG A 150 17.29 21.76 -5.05
C ARG A 150 18.25 21.16 -6.09
N HIS A 151 18.45 19.85 -6.07
CA HIS A 151 19.29 19.15 -7.04
C HIS A 151 18.48 18.75 -8.28
N LEU A 152 18.98 19.12 -9.46
CA LEU A 152 18.34 18.80 -10.74
C LEU A 152 18.43 17.32 -11.13
N ARG A 153 19.44 16.60 -10.63
CA ARG A 153 19.68 15.18 -10.93
C ARG A 153 19.20 14.29 -9.79
N PHE A 154 18.70 13.10 -10.13
CA PHE A 154 18.16 12.15 -9.16
C PHE A 154 19.20 11.69 -8.13
N THR A 155 20.32 11.11 -8.58
CA THR A 155 21.34 10.54 -7.68
C THR A 155 21.87 11.52 -6.64
N PRO A 156 22.31 12.75 -6.97
CA PRO A 156 22.80 13.68 -5.96
C PRO A 156 21.69 14.29 -5.10
N SER A 157 20.43 14.22 -5.53
CA SER A 157 19.31 14.69 -4.71
C SER A 157 18.94 13.71 -3.59
N LEU A 158 19.40 12.46 -3.65
CA LEU A 158 18.94 11.42 -2.75
C LEU A 158 19.56 11.55 -1.36
N LEU A 159 18.71 11.67 -0.33
CA LEU A 159 19.12 11.76 1.07
C LEU A 159 18.90 10.43 1.81
N GLY A 160 17.94 9.62 1.37
CA GLY A 160 17.63 8.33 1.97
C GLY A 160 16.61 7.54 1.18
N ILE A 161 16.63 6.22 1.34
CA ILE A 161 15.72 5.27 0.69
C ILE A 161 15.13 4.36 1.75
N VAL A 162 13.83 4.08 1.63
CA VAL A 162 13.16 3.00 2.35
C VAL A 162 12.43 2.13 1.33
N GLN A 163 12.60 0.81 1.46
CA GLN A 163 11.86 -0.17 0.69
C GLN A 163 11.18 -1.11 1.66
N SER A 164 9.88 -1.32 1.46
CA SER A 164 9.06 -2.24 2.27
C SER A 164 7.94 -2.78 1.41
N ASN A 165 7.32 -3.88 1.81
CA ASN A 165 6.00 -4.22 1.31
C ASN A 165 4.94 -3.46 2.10
N LEU A 166 3.83 -3.14 1.44
CA LEU A 166 2.61 -2.74 2.12
C LEU A 166 1.91 -4.04 2.52
N GLU A 167 1.75 -4.28 3.82
CA GLU A 167 1.02 -5.45 4.34
C GLU A 167 -0.30 -5.01 4.98
#